data_AF-A0A2D7Z3D1-F1
#
_entry.id   AF-A0A2D7Z3D1-F1
#
_cell.length_a   1.000
_cell.length_b   1.000
_cell.length_c   1.000
_cell.angle_alpha   90.00
_cell.angle_beta   90.00
_cell.angle_gamma   90.00
#
_symmetry.space_group_name_H-M   'P 1'
#
loop_
_entity.id
_entity.type
_entity.pdbx_description
1 polymer ?
#
loop_
_entity_poly.entity_id
_entity_poly.type
_entity_poly.pdbx_seq_one_letter_code
_entity_poly.pdbx_strand_id
1 'polypeptide(L)'
;MCDLIVRLTGATAAYPYGHLVRTETPTDFNDGYARFVHCDYNVKRIEEMSHAVLRNHNVKPGNNEQYGWYNTWQPFDNPAINNPLAFIDAGSLPEADVIDYFYTGRNRDSLVAAPVYNPAHRWCYFPNMTPDEVIITKQMDQRPGRAVYCPHTSFENPLAGEDAPPRRSIETRIVAVFSK
;
A
#
# COMPACT_ATOMS: atom_id res chain seq x y z
N MET A 1 0.86 12.68 -8.04
CA MET A 1 1.34 11.34 -7.61
C MET A 1 1.81 10.47 -8.79
N CYS A 2 1.09 10.36 -9.91
CA CYS A 2 1.58 9.60 -11.08
C CYS A 2 2.97 10.04 -11.56
N ASP A 3 3.20 11.34 -11.72
CA ASP A 3 4.51 11.89 -12.14
C ASP A 3 5.63 11.55 -11.14
N LEU A 4 5.31 11.51 -9.84
CA LEU A 4 6.25 11.10 -8.80
C LEU A 4 6.63 9.62 -8.97
N ILE A 5 5.65 8.74 -9.21
CA ILE A 5 5.90 7.32 -9.46
C ILE A 5 6.75 7.13 -10.71
N VAL A 6 6.44 7.82 -11.81
CA VAL A 6 7.24 7.80 -13.05
C VAL A 6 8.68 8.18 -12.77
N ARG A 7 8.89 9.35 -12.14
CA ARG A 7 10.22 9.90 -11.83
C ARG A 7 11.05 8.96 -10.95
N LEU A 8 10.46 8.34 -9.94
CA LEU A 8 11.21 7.51 -8.97
C LEU A 8 11.42 6.07 -9.40
N THR A 9 10.53 5.52 -10.24
CA THR A 9 10.57 4.09 -10.60
C THR A 9 11.18 3.83 -11.97
N GLY A 10 11.30 4.87 -12.80
CA GLY A 10 11.67 4.75 -14.22
C GLY A 10 10.55 4.21 -15.10
N ALA A 11 9.30 4.26 -14.63
CA ALA A 11 8.14 3.88 -15.44
C ALA A 11 7.98 4.82 -16.63
N THR A 12 7.50 4.31 -17.76
CA THR A 12 7.18 5.12 -18.95
C THR A 12 5.82 5.79 -18.85
N ALA A 13 4.90 5.21 -18.08
CA ALA A 13 3.61 5.79 -17.76
C ALA A 13 3.11 5.32 -16.38
N ALA A 14 2.17 6.06 -15.79
CA ALA A 14 1.49 5.67 -14.57
C ALA A 14 0.03 6.13 -14.56
N TYR A 15 -0.86 5.27 -14.08
CA TYR A 15 -2.32 5.45 -14.14
C TYR A 15 -2.94 5.30 -12.75
N PRO A 16 -3.81 6.24 -12.33
CA PRO A 16 -4.46 6.15 -11.03
C PRO A 16 -5.55 5.06 -11.04
N TYR A 17 -5.64 4.31 -9.96
CA TYR A 17 -6.78 3.42 -9.68
C TYR A 17 -7.81 4.10 -8.78
N GLY A 18 -7.34 4.73 -7.70
CA GLY A 18 -8.20 5.33 -6.69
C GLY A 18 -7.42 5.82 -5.48
N HIS A 19 -8.14 6.27 -4.45
CA HIS A 19 -7.55 6.74 -3.20
C HIS A 19 -8.43 6.36 -2.01
N LEU A 20 -7.84 6.41 -0.83
CA LEU A 20 -8.53 6.21 0.44
C LEU A 20 -8.07 7.27 1.44
N VAL A 21 -9.02 7.93 2.08
CA VAL A 21 -8.75 8.88 3.17
C VAL A 21 -9.10 8.21 4.49
N ARG A 22 -8.18 8.27 5.45
CA ARG A 22 -8.39 7.75 6.81
C ARG A 22 -8.28 8.85 7.85
N THR A 23 -9.23 8.87 8.78
CA THR A 23 -9.29 9.78 9.94
C THR A 23 -9.73 8.99 11.18
N GLU A 24 -9.66 9.59 12.37
CA GLU A 24 -10.04 8.94 13.64
C GLU A 24 -11.52 8.57 13.73
N THR A 25 -12.40 9.41 13.17
CA THR A 25 -13.84 9.20 13.15
C THR A 25 -14.29 8.73 11.76
N PRO A 26 -14.04 7.46 11.40
CA PRO A 26 -14.43 6.95 10.10
C PRO A 26 -15.95 6.81 10.00
N THR A 27 -16.48 7.02 8.80
CA THR A 27 -17.90 6.79 8.49
C THR A 27 -18.24 5.31 8.30
N ASP A 28 -17.25 4.51 7.90
CA ASP A 28 -17.35 3.07 7.65
C ASP A 28 -16.14 2.36 8.28
N PHE A 29 -16.30 1.10 8.71
CA PHE A 29 -15.19 0.32 9.27
C PHE A 29 -13.95 0.32 8.36
N ASN A 30 -14.16 0.25 7.04
CA ASN A 30 -13.07 0.23 6.06
C ASN A 30 -12.36 1.56 5.90
N ASP A 31 -12.88 2.66 6.45
CA ASP A 31 -12.25 3.99 6.42
C ASP A 31 -11.41 4.25 7.69
N GLY A 32 -11.54 3.41 8.73
CA GLY A 32 -10.79 3.51 9.99
C GLY A 32 -9.33 3.07 9.88
N TYR A 33 -8.51 3.26 10.90
CA TYR A 33 -7.14 2.75 10.84
C TYR A 33 -7.12 1.22 10.80
N ALA A 34 -6.34 0.64 9.90
CA ALA A 34 -6.15 -0.81 9.87
C ALA A 34 -5.31 -1.25 11.06
N ARG A 35 -5.93 -1.95 12.02
CA ARG A 35 -5.31 -2.42 13.27
C ARG A 35 -4.85 -3.89 13.21
N PHE A 36 -4.68 -4.41 12.01
CA PHE A 36 -4.20 -5.76 11.76
C PHE A 36 -3.22 -5.72 10.60
N VAL A 37 -2.23 -6.61 10.63
CA VAL A 37 -1.24 -6.72 9.58
C VAL A 37 -1.89 -7.33 8.35
N HIS A 38 -1.75 -6.65 7.21
CA HIS A 38 -2.35 -7.09 5.95
C HIS A 38 -1.53 -6.61 4.75
N CYS A 39 -1.77 -7.26 3.63
CA CYS A 39 -1.54 -6.74 2.30
C CYS A 39 -2.91 -6.33 1.73
N ASP A 40 -2.96 -5.22 0.97
CA ASP A 40 -4.23 -4.73 0.44
C ASP A 40 -4.96 -5.75 -0.45
N TYR A 41 -4.18 -6.56 -1.16
CA TYR A 41 -4.63 -7.54 -2.14
C TYR A 41 -3.68 -8.73 -2.16
N ASN A 42 -4.17 -9.91 -2.56
CA ASN A 42 -3.28 -10.98 -2.98
C ASN A 42 -2.80 -10.79 -4.44
N VAL A 43 -1.83 -11.59 -4.89
CA VAL A 43 -1.29 -11.51 -6.26
C VAL A 43 -2.37 -11.64 -7.33
N LYS A 44 -3.30 -12.60 -7.17
CA LYS A 44 -4.37 -12.80 -8.17
C LYS A 44 -5.23 -11.54 -8.29
N ARG A 45 -5.66 -10.97 -7.17
CA ARG A 45 -6.56 -9.81 -7.17
C ARG A 45 -5.86 -8.55 -7.69
N ILE A 46 -4.61 -8.32 -7.30
CA ILE A 46 -3.86 -7.14 -7.74
C ILE A 46 -3.55 -7.21 -9.24
N GLU A 47 -3.32 -8.40 -9.79
CA GLU A 47 -3.17 -8.62 -11.23
C GLU A 47 -4.46 -8.29 -11.99
N GLU A 48 -5.61 -8.83 -11.56
CA GLU A 48 -6.91 -8.54 -12.18
C GLU A 48 -7.21 -7.04 -12.19
N MET A 49 -6.96 -6.36 -11.07
CA MET A 49 -7.16 -4.92 -10.92
C MET A 49 -6.19 -4.12 -11.79
N SER A 50 -4.92 -4.52 -11.85
CA SER A 50 -3.92 -3.89 -12.71
C SER A 50 -4.34 -4.00 -14.17
N HIS A 51 -4.75 -5.19 -14.62
CA HIS A 51 -5.21 -5.42 -15.98
C HIS A 51 -6.43 -4.56 -16.34
N ALA A 52 -7.36 -4.35 -15.41
CA ALA A 52 -8.49 -3.45 -15.61
C ALA A 52 -8.04 -1.98 -15.79
N VAL A 53 -7.13 -1.48 -14.94
CA VAL A 53 -6.59 -0.12 -15.06
C VAL A 53 -5.88 0.09 -16.39
N LEU A 54 -5.04 -0.87 -16.80
CA LEU A 54 -4.28 -0.80 -18.04
C LEU A 54 -5.19 -0.80 -19.27
N ARG A 55 -6.18 -1.70 -19.32
CA ARG A 55 -7.16 -1.76 -20.42
C ARG A 55 -7.95 -0.46 -20.57
N ASN A 56 -8.35 0.16 -19.46
CA ASN A 56 -9.04 1.45 -19.48
C ASN A 56 -8.19 2.59 -20.08
N HIS A 57 -6.87 2.42 -20.12
CA HIS A 57 -5.93 3.36 -20.70
C HIS A 57 -5.32 2.88 -22.03
N ASN A 58 -5.96 1.90 -22.69
CA ASN A 58 -5.53 1.30 -23.95
C ASN A 58 -4.13 0.63 -23.90
N VAL A 59 -3.69 0.23 -22.70
CA VAL A 59 -2.47 -0.55 -22.49
C VAL A 59 -2.84 -2.04 -22.40
N LYS A 60 -2.19 -2.88 -23.21
CA LYS A 60 -2.40 -4.33 -23.20
C LYS A 60 -1.44 -5.00 -22.19
N PRO A 61 -1.96 -5.60 -21.10
CA PRO A 61 -1.10 -6.28 -20.13
C PRO A 61 -0.39 -7.49 -20.76
N GLY A 62 0.86 -7.74 -20.39
CA GLY A 62 1.61 -8.93 -20.82
C GLY A 62 2.21 -8.88 -22.22
N ASN A 63 2.15 -7.73 -22.92
CA ASN A 63 2.98 -7.49 -24.11
C ASN A 63 4.46 -7.27 -23.70
N ASN A 64 5.27 -6.60 -24.52
CA ASN A 64 6.62 -6.12 -24.14
C ASN A 64 6.65 -5.13 -22.95
N GLU A 65 5.57 -5.01 -22.18
CA GLU A 65 5.42 -4.09 -21.05
C GLU A 65 5.20 -4.85 -19.75
N GLN A 66 6.00 -4.51 -18.76
CA GLN A 66 5.85 -4.97 -17.37
C GLN A 66 5.10 -3.89 -16.59
N TYR A 67 4.42 -4.24 -15.51
CA TYR A 67 3.75 -3.24 -14.68
C TYR A 67 4.00 -3.44 -13.18
N GLY A 68 3.72 -2.40 -12.40
CA GLY A 68 3.81 -2.41 -10.95
C GLY A 68 2.64 -1.67 -10.32
N TRP A 69 2.16 -2.15 -9.18
CA TRP A 69 1.17 -1.49 -8.34
C TRP A 69 1.85 -0.84 -7.15
N TYR A 70 1.69 0.48 -7.06
CA TYR A 70 2.29 1.31 -6.04
C TYR A 70 1.20 2.01 -5.25
N ASN A 71 1.38 2.08 -3.94
CA ASN A 71 0.61 3.01 -3.12
C ASN A 71 1.51 4.17 -2.70
N THR A 72 0.97 5.39 -2.70
CA THR A 72 1.57 6.53 -2.01
C THR A 72 0.79 6.76 -0.73
N TRP A 73 1.47 7.02 0.38
CA TRP A 73 0.84 7.34 1.65
C TRP A 73 1.43 8.62 2.23
N GLN A 74 0.58 9.55 2.62
CA GLN A 74 0.98 10.87 3.11
C GLN A 74 0.00 11.36 4.19
N PRO A 75 0.50 11.89 5.32
CA PRO A 75 -0.34 12.59 6.27
C PRO A 75 -0.70 13.99 5.76
N PHE A 76 -1.81 14.54 6.23
CA PHE A 76 -2.20 15.92 5.95
C PHE A 76 -2.74 16.58 7.21
N ASP A 77 -2.78 17.92 7.21
CA ASP A 77 -3.07 18.83 8.34
C ASP A 77 -2.07 18.79 9.50
N ASN A 78 -1.60 17.62 9.90
CA ASN A 78 -0.64 17.45 11.00
C ASN A 78 0.31 16.27 10.75
N PRO A 79 1.48 16.26 11.40
CA PRO A 79 2.35 15.09 11.38
C PRO A 79 1.64 13.83 11.91
N ALA A 80 1.99 12.67 11.36
CA ALA A 80 1.50 11.36 11.79
C ALA A 80 2.25 10.85 13.02
N ILE A 81 2.07 11.54 14.15
CA ILE A 81 2.63 11.12 15.45
C ILE A 81 1.79 9.99 16.03
N ASN A 82 0.46 10.18 16.05
CA ASN A 82 -0.50 9.17 16.47
C ASN A 82 -0.84 8.23 15.32
N ASN A 83 -0.99 6.95 15.62
CA ASN A 83 -1.40 5.94 14.64
C ASN A 83 -0.58 5.92 13.35
N PRO A 84 0.77 5.97 13.38
CA PRO A 84 1.58 5.87 12.17
C PRO A 84 1.41 4.49 11.50
N LEU A 85 2.04 4.32 10.33
CA LEU A 85 2.14 3.02 9.68
C LEU A 85 3.45 2.33 10.04
N ALA A 86 3.38 1.03 10.30
CA ALA A 86 4.50 0.11 10.33
C ALA A 86 4.39 -0.86 9.14
N PHE A 87 5.55 -1.26 8.62
CA PHE A 87 5.70 -2.11 7.45
C PHE A 87 6.67 -3.25 7.75
N ILE A 88 6.45 -4.41 7.12
CA ILE A 88 7.48 -5.45 7.06
C ILE A 88 8.40 -5.16 5.87
N ASP A 89 9.72 -5.17 6.13
CA ASP A 89 10.74 -5.09 5.08
C ASP A 89 10.66 -6.34 4.18
N ALA A 90 10.45 -6.12 2.89
CA ALA A 90 10.37 -7.19 1.89
C ALA A 90 11.61 -8.10 1.86
N GLY A 91 12.80 -7.58 2.20
CA GLY A 91 14.02 -8.39 2.30
C GLY A 91 14.08 -9.29 3.54
N SER A 92 13.04 -9.28 4.38
CA SER A 92 12.86 -10.17 5.53
C SER A 92 11.56 -10.97 5.48
N LEU A 93 10.81 -10.88 4.37
CA LEU A 93 9.52 -11.53 4.20
C LEU A 93 9.65 -12.68 3.20
N PRO A 94 9.78 -13.93 3.66
CA PRO A 94 9.61 -15.10 2.80
C PRO A 94 8.24 -15.10 2.13
N GLU A 95 8.17 -15.46 0.85
CA GLU A 95 6.88 -15.59 0.14
C GLU A 95 5.96 -16.61 0.81
N ALA A 96 6.53 -17.69 1.36
CA ALA A 96 5.81 -18.73 2.08
C ALA A 96 5.15 -18.24 3.39
N ASP A 97 5.56 -17.09 3.90
CA ASP A 97 4.93 -16.49 5.09
C ASP A 97 3.65 -15.73 4.73
N VAL A 98 3.38 -15.47 3.45
CA VAL A 98 2.18 -14.71 3.04
C VAL A 98 1.08 -15.69 2.64
N ILE A 99 -0.05 -15.62 3.34
CA ILE A 99 -1.21 -16.47 3.11
C ILE A 99 -2.40 -15.66 2.61
N ASP A 100 -3.17 -16.27 1.70
CA ASP A 100 -4.39 -15.70 1.19
C ASP A 100 -5.57 -15.95 2.14
N TYR A 101 -6.45 -14.96 2.27
CA TYR A 101 -7.71 -15.09 3.00
C TYR A 101 -8.81 -14.25 2.33
N PHE A 102 -10.06 -14.59 2.63
CA PHE A 102 -11.21 -13.80 2.17
C PHE A 102 -11.54 -12.72 3.20
N TYR A 103 -11.67 -11.49 2.72
CA TYR A 103 -12.17 -10.36 3.50
C TYR A 103 -13.48 -9.87 2.89
N THR A 104 -14.55 -9.85 3.69
CA THR A 104 -15.84 -9.31 3.28
C THR A 104 -16.00 -7.90 3.82
N GLY A 105 -15.81 -6.90 2.94
CA GLY A 105 -15.98 -5.49 3.25
C GLY A 105 -17.08 -4.88 2.37
N ARG A 106 -17.97 -4.07 2.94
CA ARG A 106 -19.09 -3.44 2.19
C ARG A 106 -19.93 -4.45 1.39
N ASN A 107 -20.19 -5.62 1.98
CA ASN A 107 -20.88 -6.77 1.36
C ASN A 107 -20.24 -7.23 0.04
N ARG A 108 -18.91 -7.07 -0.09
CA ARG A 108 -18.13 -7.58 -1.22
C ARG A 108 -16.98 -8.41 -0.71
N ASP A 109 -16.87 -9.61 -1.24
CA ASP A 109 -15.73 -10.47 -0.98
C ASP A 109 -14.53 -9.97 -1.78
N SER A 110 -13.42 -9.81 -1.08
CA SER A 110 -12.12 -9.47 -1.65
C SER A 110 -11.12 -10.54 -1.23
N LEU A 111 -10.37 -11.05 -2.19
CA LEU A 111 -9.24 -11.92 -1.92
C LEU A 111 -8.04 -11.05 -1.56
N VAL A 112 -7.56 -11.22 -0.33
CA VAL A 112 -6.50 -10.42 0.30
C VAL A 112 -5.44 -11.36 0.84
N ALA A 113 -4.33 -10.81 1.32
CA ALA A 113 -3.23 -11.59 1.86
C ALA A 113 -2.72 -11.01 3.18
N ALA A 114 -2.17 -11.85 4.05
CA ALA A 114 -1.55 -11.42 5.30
C ALA A 114 -0.31 -12.27 5.60
N PRO A 115 0.71 -11.70 6.25
CA PRO A 115 1.84 -12.47 6.73
C PRO A 115 1.43 -13.29 7.96
N VAL A 116 1.95 -14.51 8.06
CA VAL A 116 1.97 -15.29 9.30
C VAL A 116 3.04 -14.74 10.23
N TYR A 117 2.93 -15.06 11.52
CA TYR A 117 3.95 -14.67 12.49
C TYR A 117 5.30 -15.31 12.17
N ASN A 118 6.33 -14.50 12.05
CA ASN A 118 7.71 -14.93 11.97
C ASN A 118 8.62 -13.92 12.70
N PRO A 119 9.38 -14.34 13.73
CA PRO A 119 10.25 -13.44 14.48
C PRO A 119 11.41 -12.87 13.64
N ALA A 120 11.69 -13.44 12.47
CA ALA A 120 12.70 -12.93 11.54
C ALA A 120 12.22 -11.72 10.71
N HIS A 121 10.91 -11.42 10.70
CA HIS A 121 10.38 -10.23 10.02
C HIS A 121 10.97 -8.97 10.64
N ARG A 122 11.59 -8.13 9.80
CA ARG A 122 12.07 -6.81 10.21
C ARG A 122 10.96 -5.80 10.00
N TRP A 123 10.59 -5.13 11.08
CA TRP A 123 9.60 -4.07 11.08
C TRP A 123 10.26 -2.71 10.94
N CYS A 124 9.68 -1.87 10.08
CA CYS A 124 10.11 -0.50 9.87
C CYS A 124 8.91 0.43 10.02
N TYR A 125 9.12 1.60 10.62
CA TYR A 125 8.14 2.68 10.64
C TYR A 125 8.87 4.02 10.51
N PHE A 126 8.17 5.04 10.02
CA PHE A 126 8.72 6.38 9.89
C PHE A 126 8.17 7.26 11.03
N PRO A 127 8.97 7.59 12.06
CA PRO A 127 8.50 8.40 13.18
C PRO A 127 8.26 9.85 12.74
N ASN A 128 7.23 10.48 13.30
CA ASN A 128 6.95 11.92 13.12
C ASN A 128 6.84 12.38 11.66
N MET A 129 6.32 11.52 10.77
CA MET A 129 6.17 11.85 9.35
C MET A 129 5.32 13.12 9.17
N THR A 130 5.88 14.11 8.49
CA THR A 130 5.26 15.41 8.24
C THR A 130 4.40 15.41 6.97
N PRO A 131 3.49 16.39 6.81
CA PRO A 131 2.73 16.54 5.58
C PRO A 131 3.54 16.81 4.31
N ASP A 132 4.83 17.13 4.40
CA ASP A 132 5.71 17.34 3.23
C ASP A 132 6.41 16.06 2.77
N GLU A 133 6.19 14.95 3.47
CA GLU A 133 6.80 13.65 3.20
C GLU A 133 5.79 12.67 2.58
N VAL A 134 6.29 11.72 1.80
CA VAL A 134 5.46 10.68 1.19
C VAL A 134 6.17 9.34 1.25
N ILE A 135 5.45 8.32 1.73
CA ILE A 135 5.89 6.92 1.67
C ILE A 135 5.36 6.33 0.37
N ILE A 136 6.19 5.56 -0.31
CA ILE A 136 5.78 4.78 -1.48
C ILE A 136 5.98 3.30 -1.17
N THR A 137 4.91 2.53 -1.20
CA THR A 137 4.97 1.08 -1.06
C THR A 137 4.78 0.39 -2.40
N LYS A 138 5.49 -0.72 -2.60
CA LYS A 138 5.25 -1.63 -3.72
C LYS A 138 4.28 -2.68 -3.22
N GLN A 139 3.05 -2.68 -3.75
CA GLN A 139 2.11 -3.76 -3.47
C GLN A 139 2.41 -4.95 -4.40
N MET A 140 2.89 -4.68 -5.62
CA MET A 140 3.43 -5.67 -6.55
C MET A 140 4.29 -4.95 -7.60
N ASP A 141 5.39 -5.55 -8.04
CA ASP A 141 6.18 -5.08 -9.18
C ASP A 141 6.67 -6.30 -9.95
N GLN A 142 6.22 -6.46 -11.19
CA GLN A 142 6.50 -7.66 -11.99
C GLN A 142 7.96 -7.78 -12.44
N ARG A 143 8.76 -6.73 -12.25
CA ARG A 143 10.18 -6.77 -12.63
C ARG A 143 10.95 -7.74 -11.75
N PRO A 144 11.95 -8.47 -12.29
CA PRO A 144 12.73 -9.43 -11.51
C PRO A 144 13.38 -8.82 -10.27
N GLY A 145 13.35 -9.55 -9.16
CA GLY A 145 13.97 -9.14 -7.90
C GLY A 145 13.28 -7.97 -7.19
N ARG A 146 12.02 -7.68 -7.53
CA ARG A 146 11.22 -6.65 -6.85
C ARG A 146 10.24 -7.27 -5.87
N ALA A 147 9.85 -6.46 -4.89
CA ALA A 147 8.91 -6.87 -3.86
C ALA A 147 7.53 -7.12 -4.45
N VAL A 148 6.94 -8.25 -4.06
CA VAL A 148 5.54 -8.60 -4.25
C VAL A 148 4.98 -8.69 -2.84
N TYR A 149 4.06 -7.79 -2.51
CA TYR A 149 3.61 -7.44 -1.16
C TYR A 149 4.44 -6.41 -0.38
N CYS A 150 3.72 -5.66 0.45
CA CYS A 150 4.27 -4.82 1.50
C CYS A 150 3.29 -4.90 2.69
N PRO A 151 3.41 -5.93 3.54
CA PRO A 151 2.54 -6.05 4.70
C PRO A 151 2.69 -4.85 5.62
N HIS A 152 1.56 -4.31 6.06
CA HIS A 152 1.57 -3.11 6.88
C HIS A 152 0.37 -3.07 7.83
N THR A 153 0.50 -2.21 8.84
CA THR A 153 -0.53 -1.98 9.85
C THR A 153 -0.38 -0.59 10.44
N SER A 154 -1.45 -0.08 11.04
CA SER A 154 -1.39 1.08 11.91
C SER A 154 -1.30 0.64 13.37
N PHE A 155 -0.39 1.23 14.14
CA PHE A 155 -0.18 0.88 15.55
C PHE A 155 -0.36 2.10 16.45
N GLU A 156 -0.78 1.87 17.69
CA GLU A 156 -0.80 2.93 18.71
C GLU A 156 0.63 3.26 19.12
N ASN A 157 1.04 4.52 18.97
CA ASN A 157 2.38 4.96 19.30
C ASN A 157 2.46 5.31 20.79
N PRO A 158 3.12 4.51 21.65
CA PRO A 158 3.18 4.78 23.08
C PRO A 158 4.02 6.01 23.43
N LEU A 159 4.75 6.58 22.45
CA LEU A 159 5.55 7.78 22.61
C LEU A 159 4.81 9.04 22.16
N ALA A 160 3.58 8.92 21.66
CA ALA A 160 2.75 10.07 21.35
C ALA A 160 2.31 10.75 22.67
N GLY A 161 2.48 12.07 22.75
CA GLY A 161 1.95 12.84 23.87
C GLY A 161 0.42 12.82 23.88
N GLU A 162 -0.19 13.07 25.05
CA GLU A 162 -1.66 13.09 25.21
C GLU A 162 -2.35 14.08 24.27
N ASP A 163 -1.69 15.19 23.94
CA ASP A 163 -2.20 16.24 23.04
C ASP A 163 -1.91 15.97 21.55
N ALA A 164 -1.29 14.84 21.21
CA ALA A 164 -0.97 14.55 19.81
C ALA A 164 -2.28 14.38 19.01
N PRO A 165 -2.48 15.13 17.92
CA PRO A 165 -3.73 15.06 17.17
C PRO A 165 -3.90 13.69 16.52
N PRO A 166 -5.14 13.22 16.32
CA PRO A 166 -5.40 12.06 15.50
C PRO A 166 -4.81 12.23 14.11
N ARG A 167 -4.29 11.14 13.53
CA ARG A 167 -3.73 11.17 12.17
C ARG A 167 -4.81 11.34 11.13
N ARG A 168 -4.56 12.20 10.17
CA ARG A 168 -5.31 12.25 8.92
C ARG A 168 -4.36 11.93 7.79
N SER A 169 -4.77 11.03 6.90
CA SER A 169 -3.87 10.56 5.83
C SER A 169 -4.63 10.19 4.57
N ILE A 170 -3.96 10.33 3.44
CA ILE A 170 -4.43 9.88 2.15
C ILE A 170 -3.49 8.80 1.60
N GLU A 171 -4.08 7.71 1.13
CA GLU A 171 -3.43 6.74 0.28
C GLU A 171 -3.90 6.94 -1.16
N THR A 172 -2.99 6.93 -2.14
CA THR A 172 -3.35 6.82 -3.56
C THR A 172 -2.76 5.54 -4.15
N ARG A 173 -3.49 4.91 -5.06
CA ARG A 173 -3.13 3.62 -5.68
C ARG A 173 -2.91 3.82 -7.17
N ILE A 174 -1.77 3.38 -7.66
CA ILE A 174 -1.26 3.73 -8.99
C ILE A 174 -0.65 2.51 -9.65
N VAL A 175 -1.02 2.27 -10.90
CA VAL A 175 -0.41 1.26 -11.77
C VAL A 175 0.63 1.93 -12.66
N ALA A 176 1.88 1.54 -12.51
CA ALA A 176 3.00 2.02 -13.33
C ALA A 176 3.32 1.00 -14.43
N VAL A 177 3.68 1.50 -15.62
CA VAL A 177 4.06 0.70 -16.79
C VAL A 177 5.54 0.89 -17.09
N PHE A 178 6.24 -0.20 -17.37
CA PHE A 178 7.66 -0.23 -17.71
C PHE A 178 7.81 -0.84 -19.10
N SER A 179 8.36 -0.08 -20.03
CA SER A 179 8.80 -0.62 -21.32
C SER A 179 10.05 -1.49 -21.12
N LYS A 180 10.14 -2.59 -21.86
CA LYS A 180 11.38 -3.36 -21.99
C LYS A 180 12.45 -2.58 -22.76
#